data_AF-A0A1Q6K535-F1
#
_entry.id   AF-A0A1Q6K535-F1
#
_cell.length_a   1.000
_cell.length_b   1.000
_cell.length_c   1.000
_cell.angle_alpha   90.00
_cell.angle_beta   90.00
_cell.angle_gamma   90.00
#
_symmetry.space_group_name_H-M   'P 1'
#
loop_
_entity.id
_entity.type
_entity.pdbx_description
1 polymer ?
#
loop_
_entity_poly.entity_id
_entity_poly.type
_entity_poly.pdbx_seq_one_letter_code
_entity_poly.pdbx_strand_id
1 'polypeptide(L)' 'MIQKSLEIASKVLNISEEILKENYKVLEEDNAILFWEPFRGGRNIIVAEDGTYLVGISAVAPSILLERFRKGSRTGSNKE' A
#
# COMPACT_ATOMS: atom_id res chain seq x y z
N MET A 1 13.59 3.32 3.56
CA MET A 1 12.12 3.22 3.45
C MET A 1 11.69 2.39 2.24
N ILE A 2 12.00 2.82 1.00
CA ILE A 2 11.46 2.22 -0.23
C ILE A 2 11.68 0.70 -0.36
N GLN A 3 12.89 0.19 -0.15
CA GLN A 3 13.18 -1.25 -0.33
C GLN A 3 12.32 -2.14 0.60
N LYS A 4 12.23 -1.80 1.89
CA LYS A 4 11.42 -2.57 2.86
C LYS A 4 9.93 -2.53 2.49
N SER A 5 9.41 -1.35 2.12
CA SER A 5 8.00 -1.21 1.71
C SER A 5 7.69 -1.99 0.44
N LEU A 6 8.64 -2.02 -0.50
CA LEU A 6 8.55 -2.76 -1.75
C LEU A 6 8.52 -4.28 -1.50
N GLU A 7 9.37 -4.80 -0.63
CA GLU A 7 9.37 -6.22 -0.23
C GLU A 7 8.03 -6.63 0.41
N ILE A 8 7.48 -5.78 1.28
CA ILE A 8 6.16 -6.01 1.91
C ILE A 8 5.07 -6.04 0.84
N ALA A 9 5.04 -5.03 -0.04
CA ALA A 9 4.04 -4.95 -1.10
C ALA A 9 4.15 -6.15 -2.07
N SER A 10 5.36 -6.55 -2.44
CA SER A 10 5.62 -7.71 -3.29
C SER A 10 5.07 -9.00 -2.68
N LYS A 11 5.36 -9.24 -1.39
CA LYS A 11 4.87 -10.42 -0.67
C LYS A 11 3.36 -10.43 -0.50
N VAL A 12 2.76 -9.29 -0.15
CA VAL A 12 1.31 -9.19 0.12
C VAL A 12 0.49 -9.28 -1.17
N LEU A 13 0.94 -8.63 -2.23
CA LEU A 13 0.26 -8.67 -3.53
C LEU A 13 0.61 -9.92 -4.34
N ASN A 14 1.67 -10.64 -3.96
CA ASN A 14 2.23 -11.76 -4.72
C ASN A 14 2.62 -11.33 -6.15
N ILE A 15 3.30 -10.18 -6.25
CA ILE A 15 3.79 -9.58 -7.50
C ILE A 15 5.28 -9.30 -7.37
N SER A 16 6.02 -9.39 -8.47
CA SER A 16 7.44 -9.07 -8.51
C SER A 16 7.74 -7.61 -8.15
N GLU A 17 8.83 -7.40 -7.42
CA GLU A 17 9.32 -6.07 -7.07
C GLU A 17 9.54 -5.17 -8.30
N GLU A 18 9.93 -5.75 -9.43
CA GLU A 18 10.15 -5.01 -10.68
C GLU A 18 8.88 -4.28 -11.15
N ILE A 19 7.73 -4.96 -11.13
CA ILE A 19 6.44 -4.35 -11.51
C ILE A 19 6.07 -3.23 -10.54
N LEU A 20 6.30 -3.43 -9.24
CA LEU A 20 5.96 -2.46 -8.22
C LEU A 20 6.91 -1.24 -8.23
N LYS A 21 8.17 -1.40 -8.64
CA LYS A 21 9.13 -0.29 -8.85
C LYS A 21 8.68 0.66 -9.96
N GLU A 22 7.88 0.19 -10.90
CA GLU A 22 7.30 1.03 -11.96
C GLU A 22 5.92 1.59 -11.58
N ASN A 23 5.29 1.06 -10.52
CA ASN A 23 3.90 1.33 -10.15
C ASN A 23 3.75 1.68 -8.67
N TYR A 24 4.40 2.78 -8.27
CA TYR A 24 4.31 3.31 -6.91
C TYR A 24 4.24 4.84 -6.86
N LYS A 25 3.77 5.34 -5.73
CA LYS A 25 3.73 6.77 -5.39
C LYS A 25 4.15 6.95 -3.94
N VAL A 26 5.12 7.82 -3.71
CA VAL A 26 5.51 8.23 -2.36
C VAL A 26 4.44 9.17 -1.78
N LEU A 27 4.05 8.92 -0.54
CA LEU A 27 3.13 9.74 0.24
C LEU A 27 3.95 10.40 1.36
N GLU A 28 4.63 11.49 1.02
CA GLU A 28 5.57 12.17 1.94
C GLU A 28 4.88 12.64 3.23
N GLU A 29 3.67 13.18 3.12
CA GLU A 29 2.88 13.65 4.27
C GLU A 29 2.51 12.53 5.26
N ASP A 30 2.46 11.28 4.79
CA ASP A 30 2.00 10.12 5.56
C ASP A 30 3.15 9.18 5.96
N ASN A 31 4.40 9.49 5.60
CA ASN A 31 5.55 8.60 5.72
C ASN A 31 5.24 7.18 5.19
N ALA A 32 4.61 7.12 4.02
CA ALA A 32 4.09 5.89 3.44
C ALA A 32 4.32 5.84 1.93
N ILE A 33 4.17 4.64 1.37
CA ILE A 33 4.27 4.41 -0.07
C ILE A 33 3.03 3.65 -0.54
N LEU A 34 2.37 4.18 -1.56
CA LEU A 34 1.28 3.52 -2.27
C LEU A 34 1.86 2.74 -3.45
N PHE A 35 1.50 1.46 -3.55
CA PHE A 35 1.76 0.62 -4.72
C PHE A 35 0.44 0.16 -5.33
N TRP A 36 0.42 -0.10 -6.64
CA TRP A 36 -0.76 -0.63 -7.34
C TRP A 36 -0.40 -1.70 -8.37
N GLU A 37 -1.34 -2.62 -8.61
CA GLU A 37 -1.21 -3.57 -9.70
C GLU A 37 -1.59 -2.89 -11.03
N PRO A 38 -0.75 -2.94 -12.10
CA PRO A 38 -0.99 -2.22 -13.35
C PRO A 38 -1.99 -2.90 -14.29
N PHE A 39 -3.07 -3.45 -13.74
CA PHE A 39 -4.14 -4.08 -14.52
C PHE A 39 -5.53 -3.73 -13.96
N ARG A 40 -6.54 -3.76 -14.83
CA ARG A 40 -7.93 -3.49 -14.44
C ARG A 40 -8.41 -4.52 -13.43
N GLY A 41 -9.03 -4.06 -12.35
CA GLY A 41 -9.47 -4.94 -11.27
C GLY A 41 -8.40 -5.20 -10.20
N GLY A 42 -7.17 -4.71 -10.42
CA GLY A 42 -6.04 -4.85 -9.50
C GLY A 42 -6.24 -4.19 -8.14
N ARG A 43 -5.41 -4.60 -7.20
CA ARG A 43 -5.34 -4.13 -5.82
C ARG A 43 -4.33 -3.00 -5.71
N ASN A 44 -4.49 -2.25 -4.63
CA ASN A 44 -3.58 -1.21 -4.20
C ASN A 44 -3.12 -1.55 -2.78
N ILE A 45 -1.93 -1.14 -2.39
CA ILE A 45 -1.44 -1.29 -1.03
C ILE A 45 -0.71 -0.03 -0.59
N ILE A 46 -1.05 0.48 0.59
CA ILE A 46 -0.30 1.54 1.25
C ILE A 46 0.55 0.89 2.35
N VAL A 47 1.85 1.14 2.35
CA VAL A 47 2.79 0.62 3.34
C VAL A 47 3.46 1.79 4.06
N ALA A 48 3.32 1.87 5.38
CA ALA A 48 4.00 2.87 6.21
C ALA A 48 5.46 2.48 6.48
N GLU A 49 6.25 3.45 6.97
CA GLU A 49 7.64 3.26 7.38
C GLU A 49 7.83 2.12 8.41
N ASP A 50 6.90 2.02 9.35
CA ASP A 50 6.89 1.02 10.41
C ASP A 50 6.65 -0.41 9.89
N GLY A 51 6.22 -0.55 8.63
CA GLY A 51 5.89 -1.82 7.98
C GLY A 51 4.43 -2.24 8.12
N THR A 52 3.59 -1.44 8.79
CA THR A 52 2.13 -1.60 8.76
C THR A 52 1.60 -1.26 7.37
N TYR A 53 0.51 -1.90 6.97
CA TYR A 53 -0.03 -1.70 5.63
C TYR A 53 -1.55 -1.79 5.55
N LEU A 54 -2.13 -1.25 4.49
CA LEU A 54 -3.53 -1.39 4.15
C LEU A 54 -3.67 -1.79 2.68
N VAL A 55 -4.39 -2.88 2.43
CA VAL A 55 -4.72 -3.33 1.07
C VAL A 55 -6.10 -2.78 0.68
N GLY A 56 -6.17 -2.16 -0.49
CA GLY A 56 -7.39 -1.77 -1.17
C GLY A 56 -7.65 -2.68 -2.37
N ILE A 57 -8.92 -2.93 -2.66
CA ILE A 57 -9.36 -3.57 -3.90
C ILE A 57 -9.68 -2.49 -4.95
N SER A 58 -9.69 -2.86 -6.23
CA SER A 58 -10.01 -1.97 -7.37
C SER A 58 -11.31 -1.15 -7.23
N ALA A 59 -12.28 -1.64 -6.47
CA ALA A 59 -13.53 -0.92 -6.21
C ALA A 59 -13.36 0.29 -5.28
N VAL A 60 -12.21 0.43 -4.61
CA VAL A 60 -11.93 1.52 -3.68
C VAL A 60 -11.00 2.53 -4.34
N ALA A 61 -11.48 3.77 -4.49
CA ALA A 61 -10.67 4.87 -4.99
C ALA A 61 -9.42 5.08 -4.11
N PRO A 62 -8.24 5.40 -4.68
CA PRO A 62 -7.01 5.61 -3.91
C PRO A 62 -7.13 6.67 -2.80
N SER A 63 -7.95 7.72 -3.01
CA SER A 63 -8.23 8.75 -2.00
C SER A 63 -8.97 8.19 -0.78
N ILE A 64 -9.96 7.31 -0.99
CA ILE A 64 -10.71 6.64 0.08
C ILE A 64 -9.79 5.66 0.82
N LEU A 65 -8.93 4.94 0.09
CA LEU A 65 -7.94 4.05 0.70
C LEU A 65 -6.98 4.82 1.62
N LEU A 66 -6.48 5.97 1.15
CA LEU A 66 -5.62 6.86 1.93
C LEU A 66 -6.32 7.41 3.17
N GLU A 67 -7.58 7.83 3.04
CA GLU A 67 -8.35 8.29 4.20
C GLU A 67 -8.49 7.19 5.27
N ARG A 68 -8.79 5.96 4.86
CA ARG A 68 -8.87 4.81 5.77
C ARG A 68 -7.53 4.52 6.43
N PHE A 69 -6.44 4.61 5.67
CA PHE A 69 -5.08 4.45 6.19
C PHE A 69 -4.74 5.49 7.26
N ARG A 70 -5.06 6.77 6.99
CA ARG A 70 -4.91 7.89 7.96
C ARG A 70 -5.76 7.70 9.21
N LYS A 71 -6.96 7.12 9.08
CA LYS A 71 -7.84 6.77 10.21
C LYS A 71 -7.35 5.54 11.01
N GLY A 72 -6.22 4.96 10.65
CA GLY A 72 -5.63 3.80 11.35
C GLY A 72 -6.22 2.46 10.93
N SER A 73 -6.84 2.36 9.76
CA SER A 73 -7.21 1.04 9.20
C SER A 73 -5.97 0.43 8.54
N ARG A 74 -5.13 -0.27 9.30
CA ARG A 74 -3.93 -0.96 8.78
C ARG A 74 -3.57 -2.18 9.63
N THR A 75 -2.80 -3.12 9.11
CA THR A 75 -2.28 -4.26 9.88
C THR A 75 -1.53 -3.77 11.12
N GLY A 76 -1.74 -4.44 12.26
CA GLY A 76 -1.19 -4.00 13.55
C GLY A 76 -2.02 -2.93 14.25
N SER A 77 -3.02 -2.33 13.58
CA SER A 77 -4.08 -1.59 14.27
C SER A 77 -5.08 -2.59 14.85
N ASN A 78 -4.68 -3.30 15.90
CA ASN A 78 -5.63 -3.94 16.80
C ASN A 78 -6.47 -2.81 17.41
N LYS A 79 -7.67 -2.60 16.90
CA LYS A 79 -8.75 -2.15 17.75
C LYS A 79 -9.37 -3.43 18.30
N GLU A 80 -8.99 -3.76 19.54
CA GLU A 80 -9.83 -4.57 20.42
C GLU A 80 -11.25 -4.02 20.46
#